data_AF-A0A351KH34-F1
#
_entry.id   AF-A0A351KH34-F1
#
_cell.length_a   1.000
_cell.length_b   1.000
_cell.length_c   1.000
_cell.angle_alpha   90.00
_cell.angle_beta   90.00
_cell.angle_gamma   90.00
#
_symmetry.space_group_name_H-M   'P 1'
#
loop_
_entity.id
_entity.type
_entity.pdbx_description
1 polymer ?
#
loop_
_entity_poly.entity_id
_entity_poly.type
_entity_poly.pdbx_seq_one_letter_code
_entity_poly.pdbx_strand_id
1 'polypeptide(L)'
;KFIAEETGVNEVMLHVKNSRNTKVARALATLLMRSLCNYKCSDICKFLGNITQSRVSKLCCIGVDIISKDERYRDIINKFIIEHAAAA
;
A
#
# COMPACT_ATOMS: atom_id res chain seq x y z
N LYS A 1 -5.71 -3.12 -7.36
CA LYS A 1 -6.64 -4.24 -7.11
C LYS A 1 -6.46 -4.92 -5.73
N PHE A 2 -5.47 -5.80 -5.49
CA PHE A 2 -5.31 -6.55 -4.22
C PHE A 2 -5.59 -5.78 -2.91
N ILE A 3 -4.93 -4.63 -2.70
CA ILE A 3 -5.13 -3.81 -1.49
C ILE A 3 -6.57 -3.29 -1.35
N ALA A 4 -7.24 -2.98 -2.47
CA ALA A 4 -8.61 -2.50 -2.46
C ALA A 4 -9.55 -3.57 -1.89
N GLU A 5 -9.32 -4.83 -2.27
CA GLU A 5 -10.08 -5.99 -1.78
C GLU A 5 -9.79 -6.26 -0.30
N GLU A 6 -8.51 -6.31 0.11
CA GLU A 6 -8.11 -6.56 1.50
C GLU A 6 -8.53 -5.45 2.49
N THR A 7 -8.73 -4.23 2.00
CA THR A 7 -9.12 -3.08 2.85
C THR A 7 -10.57 -2.64 2.69
N GLY A 8 -11.31 -3.22 1.74
CA GLY A 8 -12.68 -2.80 1.40
C GLY A 8 -12.77 -1.38 0.81
N VAL A 9 -11.65 -0.79 0.39
CA VAL A 9 -11.59 0.55 -0.18
C VAL A 9 -11.69 0.46 -1.70
N ASN A 10 -12.52 1.29 -2.33
CA ASN A 10 -12.58 1.35 -3.79
C ASN A 10 -11.22 1.73 -4.40
N GLU A 11 -10.78 1.06 -5.47
CA GLU A 11 -9.47 1.30 -6.10
C GLU A 11 -9.21 2.76 -6.45
N VAL A 12 -10.23 3.48 -6.95
CA VAL A 12 -10.11 4.91 -7.31
C VAL A 12 -9.74 5.77 -6.10
N MET A 13 -10.15 5.34 -4.90
CA MET A 13 -9.86 6.05 -3.65
C MET A 13 -8.37 6.00 -3.27
N LEU A 14 -7.57 5.09 -3.85
CA LEU A 14 -6.13 5.09 -3.66
C LEU A 14 -5.47 6.32 -4.30
N HIS A 15 -6.08 6.93 -5.32
CA HIS A 15 -5.60 8.15 -5.95
C HIS A 15 -6.02 9.43 -5.20
N VAL A 16 -7.05 9.34 -4.35
CA VAL A 16 -7.58 10.48 -3.59
C VAL A 16 -6.64 10.88 -2.45
N LYS A 17 -6.24 12.15 -2.45
CA LYS A 17 -5.39 12.73 -1.41
C LYS A 17 -6.19 12.97 -0.12
N ASN A 18 -5.48 12.92 1.01
CA ASN A 18 -5.96 13.39 2.32
C ASN A 18 -7.26 12.75 2.84
N SER A 19 -7.61 11.55 2.37
CA SER A 19 -8.73 10.80 2.97
C SER A 19 -8.24 9.94 4.13
N ARG A 20 -8.87 10.11 5.29
CA ARG A 20 -8.58 9.31 6.50
C ARG A 20 -8.92 7.83 6.26
N ASN A 21 -10.00 7.59 5.51
CA ASN A 21 -10.49 6.25 5.18
C ASN A 21 -9.52 5.48 4.27
N THR A 22 -8.74 6.17 3.45
CA THR A 22 -7.81 5.53 2.50
C THR A 22 -6.38 5.44 3.04
N LYS A 23 -6.12 5.99 4.24
CA LYS A 23 -4.77 6.06 4.81
C LYS A 23 -4.15 4.67 4.99
N VAL A 24 -4.91 3.71 5.51
CA VAL A 24 -4.46 2.32 5.71
C VAL A 24 -4.15 1.67 4.37
N ALA A 25 -5.10 1.72 3.43
CA ALA A 25 -4.93 1.17 2.09
C ALA A 25 -3.72 1.78 1.37
N ARG A 26 -3.56 3.10 1.39
CA ARG A 26 -2.42 3.79 0.76
C ARG A 26 -1.10 3.42 1.43
N ALA A 27 -1.06 3.23 2.75
CA ALA A 27 0.15 2.83 3.47
C ALA A 27 0.57 1.40 3.10
N LEU A 28 -0.38 0.46 3.10
CA LEU A 28 -0.14 -0.93 2.70
C LEU A 28 0.27 -1.02 1.23
N ALA A 29 -0.42 -0.32 0.32
CA ALA A 29 -0.03 -0.25 -1.08
C ALA A 29 1.39 0.31 -1.26
N THR A 30 1.72 1.40 -0.56
CA THR A 30 3.06 2.00 -0.61
C THR A 30 4.13 1.00 -0.18
N LEU A 31 3.88 0.26 0.92
CA LEU A 31 4.80 -0.73 1.43
C LEU A 31 5.04 -1.83 0.39
N LEU A 32 3.98 -2.48 -0.10
CA LEU A 32 4.10 -3.59 -1.06
C LEU A 32 4.74 -3.14 -2.38
N MET A 33 4.33 -1.99 -2.93
CA MET A 33 4.93 -1.44 -4.15
C MET A 33 6.43 -1.22 -4.00
N ARG A 34 6.86 -0.76 -2.82
CA ARG A 34 8.26 -0.46 -2.52
C ARG A 34 9.09 -1.71 -2.20
N SER A 35 8.52 -2.68 -1.49
CA SER A 35 9.27 -3.85 -1.02
C SER A 35 9.23 -5.03 -1.98
N LEU A 36 8.14 -5.23 -2.71
CA LEU A 36 7.90 -6.45 -3.52
C LEU A 36 7.81 -6.17 -5.01
N CYS A 37 7.44 -4.95 -5.42
CA CYS A 37 7.16 -4.67 -6.84
C CYS A 37 8.21 -3.77 -7.52
N ASN A 38 9.37 -3.51 -6.89
CA ASN A 38 10.47 -2.70 -7.44
C ASN A 38 10.10 -1.26 -7.87
N TYR A 39 9.05 -0.67 -7.30
CA TYR A 39 8.69 0.73 -7.61
C TYR A 39 9.62 1.72 -6.90
N LYS A 40 10.06 2.75 -7.64
CA LYS A 40 10.79 3.87 -7.05
C LYS A 40 9.83 4.81 -6.35
N CYS A 41 10.36 5.64 -5.44
CA CYS A 41 9.54 6.66 -4.76
C CYS A 41 8.83 7.58 -5.76
N SER A 42 9.49 7.93 -6.87
CA SER A 42 8.92 8.75 -7.95
C SER A 42 7.68 8.14 -8.58
N ASP A 43 7.67 6.82 -8.76
CA ASP A 43 6.58 6.10 -9.42
C ASP A 43 5.38 6.02 -8.47
N ILE A 44 5.65 5.71 -7.20
CA ILE A 44 4.64 5.70 -6.14
C ILE A 44 4.05 7.10 -5.92
N CYS A 45 4.88 8.15 -5.99
CA CYS A 45 4.43 9.54 -5.90
C CYS A 45 3.37 9.83 -6.97
N LYS A 46 3.64 9.48 -8.23
CA LYS A 46 2.72 9.68 -9.35
C LYS A 46 1.43 8.87 -9.15
N PHE A 47 1.57 7.58 -8.82
CA PHE A 47 0.45 6.67 -8.60
C PHE A 47 -0.51 7.19 -7.51
N LEU A 48 0.01 7.65 -6.38
CA LEU A 48 -0.79 8.11 -5.24
C LEU A 48 -1.33 9.55 -5.35
N GLY A 49 -1.36 10.08 -6.58
CA GLY A 49 -1.93 11.38 -6.93
C GLY A 49 -0.90 12.52 -6.99
N ASN A 50 0.37 12.29 -7.30
CA ASN A 50 1.44 13.29 -7.22
C ASN A 50 1.65 13.81 -5.79
N ILE A 51 1.97 12.89 -4.86
CA ILE A 51 2.44 13.26 -3.52
C ILE A 51 3.97 13.39 -3.48
N THR A 52 4.52 13.89 -2.37
CA THR A 52 5.97 14.04 -2.21
C THR A 52 6.64 12.73 -1.79
N GLN A 53 7.95 12.60 -2.07
CA GLN A 53 8.73 11.43 -1.63
C GLN A 53 8.79 11.30 -0.10
N SER A 54 8.87 12.42 0.62
CA SER A 54 8.77 12.42 2.09
C SER A 54 7.44 11.83 2.57
N ARG A 55 6.36 12.10 1.84
CA ARG A 55 5.04 11.54 2.15
C ARG A 55 4.96 10.05 1.84
N VAL A 56 5.58 9.58 0.76
CA VAL A 56 5.77 8.16 0.45
C VAL A 56 6.56 7.46 1.57
N SER A 57 7.71 8.01 1.97
CA SER A 57 8.54 7.44 3.04
C SER A 57 7.74 7.28 4.33
N LYS A 58 7.02 8.32 4.76
CA LYS A 58 6.19 8.25 5.96
C LYS A 58 5.00 7.30 5.79
N LEU A 59 4.47 7.08 4.58
CA LEU A 59 3.43 6.06 4.33
C LEU A 59 4.01 4.65 4.45
N CYS A 60 5.23 4.44 3.97
CA CYS A 60 5.94 3.17 4.11
C CYS A 60 6.15 2.80 5.59
N CYS A 61 6.61 3.74 6.42
CA CYS A 61 6.74 3.53 7.87
C CYS A 61 5.38 3.20 8.52
N ILE A 62 4.31 3.91 8.13
CA ILE A 62 2.96 3.61 8.62
C ILE A 62 2.51 2.21 8.17
N GLY A 63 2.86 1.78 6.95
CA GLY A 63 2.58 0.43 6.47
C GLY A 63 3.24 -0.63 7.34
N VAL A 64 4.51 -0.44 7.70
CA VAL A 64 5.24 -1.32 8.62
C VAL A 64 4.58 -1.37 10.00
N ASP A 65 4.18 -0.22 10.55
CA ASP A 65 3.44 -0.15 11.81
C ASP A 65 2.12 -0.93 11.74
N ILE A 66 1.38 -0.81 10.63
CA ILE A 66 0.09 -1.49 10.44
C ILE A 66 0.29 -3.00 10.45
N ILE A 67 1.21 -3.54 9.65
CA ILE A 67 1.42 -4.99 9.60
C ILE A 67 1.97 -5.57 10.91
N SER A 68 2.62 -4.74 11.72
CA SER A 68 3.21 -5.17 12.99
C SER A 68 2.21 -5.14 14.16
N LYS A 69 1.21 -4.25 14.10
CA LYS A 69 0.31 -3.95 15.23
C LYS A 69 -1.15 -4.33 14.98
N ASP A 70 -1.58 -4.37 13.72
CA ASP A 70 -2.96 -4.65 13.34
C ASP A 70 -3.06 -6.10 12.85
N GLU A 71 -3.67 -6.96 13.67
CA GLU A 71 -3.82 -8.40 13.37
C GLU A 71 -4.51 -8.65 12.03
N ARG A 72 -5.39 -7.75 11.58
CA ARG A 72 -6.11 -7.87 10.30
C ARG A 72 -5.17 -7.88 9.10
N TYR A 73 -4.01 -7.23 9.22
CA TYR A 73 -3.06 -7.05 8.13
C TYR A 73 -1.72 -7.74 8.37
N ARG A 74 -1.59 -8.50 9.47
CA ARG A 74 -0.32 -9.15 9.82
C ARG A 74 0.19 -10.09 8.73
N ASP A 75 -0.72 -10.82 8.10
CA ASP A 75 -0.40 -11.80 7.05
C ASP A 75 -0.52 -11.25 5.63
N ILE A 76 -0.74 -9.93 5.45
CA ILE A 76 -1.00 -9.34 4.14
C ILE A 76 0.15 -9.52 3.15
N ILE A 77 1.40 -9.52 3.64
CA ILE A 77 2.59 -9.76 2.81
C ILE A 77 2.57 -11.18 2.28
N ASN A 78 2.31 -12.17 3.14
CA ASN A 78 2.25 -13.58 2.75
C ASN A 78 1.11 -13.82 1.76
N LYS A 79 -0.07 -13.23 2.01
CA LYS A 79 -1.20 -13.28 1.07
C LYS A 79 -0.82 -12.73 -0.30
N PHE A 80 -0.18 -11.54 -0.33
CA PHE A 80 0.24 -10.92 -1.57
C PHE A 80 1.22 -11.80 -2.36
N ILE A 81 2.22 -12.37 -1.67
CA ILE A 81 3.19 -13.28 -2.27
C ILE A 81 2.50 -14.52 -2.84
N ILE A 82 1.60 -15.17 -2.08
CA ILE A 82 0.90 -16.38 -2.55
C ILE A 82 0.06 -16.08 -3.80
N GLU A 83 -0.69 -14.97 -3.80
CA GLU A 83 -1.56 -14.58 -4.91
C GLU A 83 -0.77 -14.24 -6.18
N HIS A 84 0.42 -13.64 -6.05
CA HIS A 84 1.22 -13.17 -7.19
C HIS A 84 2.38 -14.11 -7.57
N ALA A 85 2.74 -15.06 -6.72
CA ALA A 85 3.66 -16.15 -7.04
C ALA A 85 2.97 -17.26 -7.86
N ALA A 86 1.66 -17.43 -7.72
CA ALA A 86 0.87 -18.35 -8.55
C ALA A 86 0.65 -17.84 -9.99
N ALA A 87 1.04 -16.59 -10.29
CA ALA A 87 0.86 -15.94 -11.58
C ALA A 87 2.14 -15.87 -12.43
N ALA A 88 3.26 -16.42 -11.94
CA ALA A 88 4.54 -16.53 -12.63
C ALA A 88 4.80 -17.99 -13.06
#